data_AF-A0A0D2BAB0-F1
#
_entry.id   AF-A0A0D2BAB0-F1
#
_cell.length_a   1.000
_cell.length_b   1.000
_cell.length_c   1.000
_cell.angle_alpha   90.00
_cell.angle_beta   90.00
_cell.angle_gamma   90.00
#
_symmetry.space_group_name_H-M   'P 1'
#
loop_
_entity.id
_entity.type
_entity.pdbx_description
1 polymer ?
#
loop_
_entity_poly.entity_id
_entity_poly.type
_entity_poly.pdbx_seq_one_letter_code
_entity_poly.pdbx_strand_id
1 'polypeptide(L)'
;MTYAIARTQPTAKRAERSSTGTVGWKSLQTRRYATPAPAEVLTGGDGIDVKDDKRQKVVILGSGWAGYVLSRRLDPAKYRVLVVSPRSYFVFTPLLNDSAVGTLESRNVLESVRKRGSQIEHIQGWADDVDFADKTVTVEPSVLDPDIGHALTGPREPNEQQTTVGFFKESDIRPGGTGDSKVPTFPVSYDKLIIAVGTYSQTFGTKGVKENAMFLKDVGDARAIRRRILELFELARLPIIPEETKRYLLHFAIVGGGPTGMEFAACLSDLIRQDLSKIHPQLMKYIRISLYDVAPKVLPMFDASLADYAVKQYQRQNIDIKTSHHVEELRKGFPNDEEARENQDRQPKGRVYTIRTKEEGDVGIGMCVWSTGNMNNPFVAKALDHVREFPKDSATIMEGEVKDPMERRWTITRDPKTGVLLVDDHFRVNLDTHAVNGEDRIAAKAYMKDVFALGDTAKLISGALPATAQVANQEALWLGKMLNRYLDADDFDKAKGFTFRNLGVLTYVGGAKAVLQGPNTDREGMAKGLKGWIAFLVWRGAYLTMTLSWRNKFLVPIQWLTVRLFGRDISRF
;
A
#
# COMPACT_ATOMS: atom_id res chain seq x y z
N MET A 1 -35.92 -49.28 -3.06
CA MET A 1 -35.50 -50.17 -4.18
C MET A 1 -34.13 -49.69 -4.62
N THR A 2 -33.02 -49.98 -3.94
CA THR A 2 -32.38 -51.24 -3.51
C THR A 2 -31.58 -51.94 -4.64
N TYR A 3 -30.25 -52.07 -4.42
CA TYR A 3 -29.21 -52.93 -5.06
C TYR A 3 -28.85 -52.76 -6.56
N ALA A 4 -27.66 -53.08 -7.09
CA ALA A 4 -26.25 -53.15 -6.65
C ALA A 4 -25.36 -53.71 -7.80
N ILE A 5 -24.12 -53.22 -7.90
CA ILE A 5 -22.84 -53.93 -8.11
C ILE A 5 -22.71 -55.04 -9.17
N ALA A 6 -21.73 -54.88 -10.08
CA ALA A 6 -20.78 -55.96 -10.43
C ALA A 6 -19.44 -55.39 -10.93
N ARG A 7 -18.34 -55.84 -10.29
CA ARG A 7 -16.92 -55.61 -10.64
C ARG A 7 -16.47 -56.59 -11.72
N THR A 8 -15.41 -56.25 -12.45
CA THR A 8 -14.32 -57.20 -12.79
C THR A 8 -13.04 -56.43 -13.12
N GLN A 9 -11.94 -56.78 -12.41
CA GLN A 9 -10.56 -56.51 -12.83
C GLN A 9 -10.13 -57.53 -13.89
N PRO A 10 -9.02 -57.27 -14.60
CA PRO A 10 -7.91 -58.20 -14.42
C PRO A 10 -6.54 -57.54 -14.20
N THR A 11 -5.68 -58.39 -13.66
CA THR A 11 -4.35 -58.25 -13.08
C THR A 11 -3.21 -57.83 -14.01
N ALA A 12 -2.24 -57.18 -13.39
CA ALA A 12 -0.91 -56.79 -13.82
C ALA A 12 -0.11 -57.81 -14.69
N LYS A 13 0.71 -57.25 -15.60
CA LYS A 13 2.08 -57.74 -15.85
C LYS A 13 3.07 -56.57 -15.85
N ARG A 14 4.12 -56.78 -15.05
CA ARG A 14 5.28 -55.94 -14.79
C ARG A 14 6.29 -56.09 -15.93
N ALA A 15 6.84 -54.98 -16.42
CA ALA A 15 8.12 -54.94 -17.12
C ALA A 15 8.90 -53.71 -16.60
N GLU A 16 10.05 -53.98 -16.01
CA GLU A 16 10.99 -53.01 -15.46
C GLU A 16 11.95 -52.50 -16.56
N ARG A 17 12.36 -51.22 -16.41
CA ARG A 17 13.65 -50.58 -16.77
C ARG A 17 14.11 -50.69 -18.25
N SER A 18 14.68 -49.68 -18.91
CA SER A 18 15.30 -48.43 -18.51
C SER A 18 15.44 -47.50 -19.73
N SER A 19 15.29 -46.20 -19.55
CA SER A 19 16.18 -45.22 -20.18
C SER A 19 16.28 -44.00 -19.28
N THR A 20 17.47 -43.79 -18.76
CA THR A 20 17.89 -42.65 -17.97
C THR A 20 17.91 -41.41 -18.86
N GLY A 21 16.77 -40.74 -18.97
CA GLY A 21 16.71 -39.35 -19.41
C GLY A 21 16.90 -38.46 -18.20
N THR A 22 18.09 -37.85 -18.07
CA THR A 22 18.39 -36.84 -17.07
C THR A 22 17.42 -35.67 -17.25
N VAL A 23 16.34 -35.62 -16.47
CA VAL A 23 15.47 -34.44 -16.40
C VAL A 23 16.27 -33.36 -15.69
N GLY A 24 16.95 -32.51 -16.47
CA GLY A 24 17.78 -31.44 -15.95
C GLY A 24 16.97 -30.47 -15.08
N TRP A 25 17.55 -30.06 -13.95
CA TRP A 25 16.95 -29.14 -12.97
C TRP A 25 16.38 -27.85 -13.60
N LYS A 26 16.95 -27.36 -14.72
CA LYS A 26 16.41 -26.24 -15.51
C LYS A 26 14.96 -26.41 -15.94
N SER A 27 14.52 -27.64 -16.23
CA SER A 27 13.16 -27.94 -16.72
C SER A 27 12.08 -27.94 -15.63
N LEU A 28 12.49 -28.06 -14.36
CA LEU A 28 11.58 -28.03 -13.21
C LEU A 28 11.29 -26.60 -12.74
N GLN A 29 12.23 -25.66 -12.91
CA GLN A 29 12.01 -24.23 -12.62
C GLN A 29 11.11 -23.55 -13.67
N THR A 30 11.20 -23.94 -14.95
CA THR A 30 10.45 -23.31 -16.05
C THR A 30 8.96 -23.65 -16.08
N ARG A 31 8.53 -24.77 -15.48
CA ARG A 31 7.13 -25.25 -15.57
C ARG A 31 6.16 -24.66 -14.55
N ARG A 32 6.63 -23.90 -13.55
CA ARG A 32 5.77 -23.36 -12.47
C ARG A 32 5.65 -21.83 -12.44
N TYR A 33 6.42 -21.12 -13.25
CA TYR A 33 6.52 -19.66 -13.20
C TYR A 33 6.51 -19.06 -14.61
N ALA A 34 6.02 -17.83 -14.74
CA ALA A 34 6.02 -17.09 -16.00
C ALA A 34 7.42 -17.08 -16.63
N THR A 35 7.52 -17.21 -17.96
CA THR A 35 8.81 -17.09 -18.67
C THR A 35 9.07 -15.62 -19.00
N PRO A 36 10.15 -14.98 -18.49
CA PRO A 36 10.48 -13.59 -18.75
C PRO A 36 10.61 -13.34 -20.24
N ALA A 37 10.29 -12.12 -20.68
CA ALA A 37 10.59 -11.70 -22.04
C ALA A 37 12.10 -11.65 -22.26
N PRO A 38 12.64 -12.36 -23.27
CA PRO A 38 14.04 -12.19 -23.64
C PRO A 38 14.30 -10.72 -23.94
N ALA A 39 15.41 -10.18 -23.44
CA ALA A 39 15.79 -8.77 -23.61
C ALA A 39 15.85 -8.31 -25.08
N GLU A 40 16.04 -9.25 -26.01
CA GLU A 40 16.17 -9.02 -27.45
C GLU A 40 14.89 -8.46 -28.13
N VAL A 41 13.72 -8.61 -27.49
CA VAL A 41 12.40 -8.24 -28.08
C VAL A 41 12.21 -6.72 -28.26
N LEU A 42 13.03 -5.86 -27.64
CA LEU A 42 12.85 -4.39 -27.67
C LEU A 42 13.87 -3.62 -28.52
N THR A 43 14.52 -4.26 -29.48
CA THR A 43 15.44 -3.56 -30.41
C THR A 43 14.75 -2.74 -31.52
N GLY A 44 13.43 -2.65 -31.51
CA GLY A 44 12.65 -1.80 -32.43
C GLY A 44 12.40 -0.41 -31.85
N GLY A 45 13.12 0.58 -32.38
CA GLY A 45 13.05 2.02 -32.10
C GLY A 45 11.84 2.55 -31.33
N ASP A 46 12.04 2.82 -30.04
CA ASP A 46 11.70 4.08 -29.35
C ASP A 46 11.84 3.93 -27.82
N GLY A 47 12.95 4.47 -27.29
CA GLY A 47 12.94 5.17 -25.99
C GLY A 47 13.16 4.42 -24.68
N ILE A 48 12.95 3.11 -24.53
CA ILE A 48 13.09 2.46 -23.21
C ILE A 48 14.54 2.06 -22.92
N ASP A 49 15.23 1.41 -23.87
CA ASP A 49 16.65 1.07 -23.79
C ASP A 49 17.45 1.88 -24.81
N VAL A 50 17.95 3.04 -24.36
CA VAL A 50 18.79 3.92 -25.16
C VAL A 50 20.22 3.37 -25.10
N LYS A 51 20.67 2.75 -26.19
CA LYS A 51 21.97 2.05 -26.28
C LYS A 51 23.20 2.95 -26.07
N ASP A 52 23.07 4.27 -26.23
CA ASP A 52 24.20 5.22 -26.20
C ASP A 52 24.21 6.15 -24.96
N ASP A 53 23.40 5.89 -23.94
CA ASP A 53 23.44 6.67 -22.69
C ASP A 53 24.53 6.14 -21.74
N LYS A 54 25.48 7.00 -21.34
CA LYS A 54 26.58 6.64 -20.43
C LYS A 54 26.18 6.63 -18.95
N ARG A 55 24.96 7.08 -18.63
CA ARG A 55 24.43 7.12 -17.26
C ARG A 55 23.92 5.76 -16.83
N GLN A 56 24.04 5.45 -15.53
CA GLN A 56 23.46 4.23 -14.97
C GLN A 56 21.92 4.32 -14.96
N LYS A 57 21.26 3.31 -15.52
CA LYS A 57 19.79 3.21 -15.54
C LYS A 57 19.27 2.72 -14.18
N VAL A 58 18.57 3.60 -13.47
CA VAL A 58 17.93 3.27 -12.19
C VAL A 58 16.44 3.09 -12.39
N VAL A 59 15.95 1.86 -12.19
CA VAL A 59 14.53 1.53 -12.24
C VAL A 59 13.96 1.55 -10.82
N ILE A 60 12.94 2.38 -10.61
CA ILE A 60 12.26 2.55 -9.32
C ILE A 60 10.84 2.02 -9.45
N LEU A 61 10.51 0.97 -8.71
CA LEU A 61 9.18 0.37 -8.66
C LEU A 61 8.35 1.09 -7.59
N GLY A 62 7.36 1.87 -8.01
CA GLY A 62 6.43 2.57 -7.13
C GLY A 62 6.68 4.09 -7.04
N SER A 63 5.59 4.86 -7.07
CA SER A 63 5.57 6.33 -6.97
C SER A 63 5.17 6.84 -5.57
N GLY A 64 5.31 6.01 -4.53
CA GLY A 64 5.01 6.39 -3.14
C GLY A 64 6.09 7.25 -2.50
N TRP A 65 6.05 7.42 -1.16
CA TRP A 65 7.02 8.22 -0.41
C TRP A 65 8.48 7.87 -0.72
N ALA A 66 8.85 6.59 -0.68
CA ALA A 66 10.22 6.18 -0.96
C ALA A 66 10.61 6.43 -2.43
N GLY A 67 9.86 5.89 -3.39
CA GLY A 67 10.21 5.98 -4.81
C GLY A 67 10.13 7.40 -5.39
N TYR A 68 9.09 8.17 -5.05
CA TYR A 68 8.95 9.55 -5.52
C TYR A 68 10.05 10.46 -4.97
N VAL A 69 10.39 10.32 -3.69
CA VAL A 69 11.47 11.12 -3.07
C VAL A 69 12.82 10.72 -3.66
N LEU A 70 13.13 9.42 -3.74
CA LEU A 70 14.41 8.93 -4.26
C LEU A 70 14.64 9.36 -5.72
N SER A 71 13.63 9.23 -6.58
CA SER A 71 13.74 9.62 -8.00
C SER A 71 14.18 11.07 -8.21
N ARG A 72 13.90 11.96 -7.24
CA ARG A 72 14.27 13.39 -7.27
C ARG A 72 15.59 13.69 -6.57
N ARG A 73 16.19 12.71 -5.92
CA ARG A 73 17.47 12.86 -5.21
C ARG A 73 18.64 12.36 -6.02
N LEU A 74 18.41 11.46 -6.97
CA LEU A 74 19.46 10.96 -7.86
C LEU A 74 19.96 12.06 -8.80
N ASP A 75 21.29 12.10 -8.96
CA ASP A 75 21.98 13.07 -9.82
C ASP A 75 21.70 12.77 -11.31
N PRO A 76 21.04 13.67 -12.05
CA PRO A 76 20.69 13.44 -13.46
C PRO A 76 21.91 13.34 -14.39
N ALA A 77 23.09 13.80 -13.96
CA ALA A 77 24.34 13.64 -14.71
C ALA A 77 24.90 12.22 -14.60
N LYS A 78 24.53 11.47 -13.55
CA LYS A 78 25.03 10.10 -13.28
C LYS A 78 23.99 9.04 -13.59
N TYR A 79 22.72 9.37 -13.41
CA TYR A 79 21.63 8.41 -13.47
C TYR A 79 20.57 8.80 -14.51
N ARG A 80 20.14 7.81 -15.28
CA ARG A 80 18.90 7.84 -16.04
C ARG A 80 17.82 7.16 -15.20
N VAL A 81 16.85 7.93 -14.72
CA VAL A 81 15.87 7.43 -13.74
C VAL A 81 14.55 7.10 -14.43
N LEU A 82 14.11 5.85 -14.29
CA LEU A 82 12.82 5.37 -14.75
C LEU A 82 11.96 4.93 -13.56
N VAL A 83 10.81 5.56 -13.38
CA VAL A 83 9.81 5.15 -12.39
C VAL A 83 8.77 4.26 -13.08
N VAL A 84 8.64 3.01 -12.63
CA VAL A 84 7.55 2.11 -13.04
C VAL A 84 6.53 2.10 -11.91
N SER A 85 5.33 2.62 -12.17
CA SER A 85 4.26 2.60 -11.17
C SER A 85 2.91 2.67 -11.86
N PRO A 86 1.89 1.95 -11.36
CA PRO A 86 0.55 2.01 -11.93
C PRO A 86 -0.10 3.39 -11.80
N ARG A 87 0.41 4.23 -10.89
CA ARG A 87 -0.02 5.60 -10.69
C ARG A 87 0.98 6.56 -11.31
N SER A 88 0.48 7.57 -12.01
CA SER A 88 1.29 8.65 -12.62
C SER A 88 1.58 9.81 -11.65
N TYR A 89 1.26 9.63 -10.37
CA TYR A 89 1.37 10.64 -9.34
C TYR A 89 1.85 10.05 -8.00
N PHE A 90 2.33 10.93 -7.14
CA PHE A 90 2.56 10.72 -5.71
C PHE A 90 1.40 11.30 -4.90
N VAL A 91 1.03 10.60 -3.83
CA VAL A 91 0.01 11.03 -2.87
C VAL A 91 0.69 11.47 -1.58
N PHE A 92 0.44 12.71 -1.16
CA PHE A 92 0.83 13.21 0.16
C PHE A 92 -0.16 12.67 1.20
N THR A 93 0.01 11.39 1.55
CA THR A 93 -0.90 10.62 2.41
C THR A 93 -1.29 11.29 3.72
N PRO A 94 -0.45 12.10 4.41
CA PRO A 94 -0.87 12.73 5.67
C PRO A 94 -1.98 13.77 5.56
N LEU A 95 -2.25 14.29 4.36
CA LEU A 95 -3.38 15.22 4.12
C LEU A 95 -4.53 14.56 3.35
N LEU A 96 -4.51 13.23 3.19
CA LEU A 96 -5.55 12.52 2.47
C LEU A 96 -6.91 12.61 3.18
N ASN A 97 -6.91 12.63 4.52
CA ASN A 97 -8.08 12.86 5.36
C ASN A 97 -8.75 14.20 5.03
N ASP A 98 -7.97 15.27 4.86
CA ASP A 98 -8.46 16.59 4.46
C ASP A 98 -9.10 16.56 3.06
N SER A 99 -8.55 15.76 2.14
CA SER A 99 -9.14 15.57 0.82
C SER A 99 -10.46 14.79 0.87
N ALA A 100 -10.58 13.79 1.76
CA ALA A 100 -11.78 12.96 1.88
C ALA A 100 -13.00 13.74 2.40
N VAL A 101 -12.78 14.86 3.09
CA VAL A 101 -13.86 15.73 3.60
C VAL A 101 -13.96 17.08 2.88
N GLY A 102 -13.07 17.38 1.93
CA GLY A 102 -13.05 18.63 1.16
C GLY A 102 -12.48 19.84 1.92
N THR A 103 -11.71 19.61 2.98
CA THR A 103 -10.83 20.64 3.55
C THR A 103 -9.73 21.01 2.53
N LEU A 104 -9.25 20.01 1.78
CA LEU A 104 -8.34 20.18 0.66
C LEU A 104 -8.90 19.56 -0.62
N GLU A 105 -8.55 20.14 -1.77
CA GLU A 105 -8.84 19.55 -3.07
C GLU A 105 -7.86 18.41 -3.31
N SER A 106 -8.30 17.34 -3.98
CA SER A 106 -7.44 16.18 -4.24
C SER A 106 -6.15 16.58 -4.97
N ARG A 107 -6.20 17.57 -5.88
CA ARG A 107 -5.01 18.07 -6.58
C ARG A 107 -3.93 18.67 -5.66
N ASN A 108 -4.31 19.16 -4.48
CA ASN A 108 -3.40 19.77 -3.50
C ASN A 108 -2.71 18.74 -2.60
N VAL A 109 -3.12 17.47 -2.67
CA VAL A 109 -2.44 16.34 -2.02
C VAL A 109 -1.72 15.44 -3.03
N LEU A 110 -1.63 15.86 -4.28
CA LEU A 110 -1.00 15.12 -5.38
C LEU A 110 0.19 15.85 -5.98
N GLU A 111 1.15 15.07 -6.45
CA GLU A 111 2.25 15.53 -7.28
C GLU A 111 2.43 14.62 -8.50
N SER A 112 2.58 15.19 -9.70
CA SER A 112 2.87 14.38 -10.89
C SER A 112 4.29 13.81 -10.81
N VAL A 113 4.43 12.54 -11.19
CA VAL A 113 5.76 11.92 -11.39
C VAL A 113 6.50 12.65 -12.53
N ARG A 114 5.78 12.95 -13.63
CA ARG A 114 6.27 13.61 -14.86
C ARG A 114 6.32 15.14 -14.77
N LYS A 115 6.84 15.69 -13.68
CA LYS A 115 6.86 17.14 -13.47
C LYS A 115 7.66 17.83 -14.60
N ARG A 116 7.17 18.98 -15.11
CA ARG A 116 7.89 19.75 -16.13
C ARG A 116 9.33 20.05 -15.66
N GLY A 117 10.32 19.67 -16.47
CA GLY A 117 11.74 19.83 -16.16
C GLY A 117 12.36 18.73 -15.30
N SER A 118 11.58 17.74 -14.82
CA SER A 118 12.17 16.53 -14.24
C SER A 118 12.70 15.65 -15.37
N GLN A 119 13.99 15.32 -15.37
CA GLN A 119 14.60 14.34 -16.28
C GLN A 119 14.24 12.89 -15.89
N ILE A 120 13.05 12.70 -15.30
CA ILE A 120 12.58 11.43 -14.75
C ILE A 120 11.59 10.85 -15.75
N GLU A 121 11.87 9.64 -16.19
CA GLU A 121 10.99 8.86 -17.06
C GLU A 121 9.95 8.12 -16.20
N HIS A 122 8.76 7.89 -16.78
CA HIS A 122 7.69 7.20 -16.07
C HIS A 122 6.91 6.28 -17.00
N ILE A 123 6.83 5.01 -16.61
CA ILE A 123 5.97 4.00 -17.22
C ILE A 123 4.81 3.71 -16.27
N GLN A 124 3.60 3.83 -16.82
CA GLN A 124 2.38 3.50 -16.09
C GLN A 124 2.10 1.99 -16.22
N GLY A 125 2.63 1.22 -15.27
CA GLY A 125 2.53 -0.22 -15.25
C GLY A 125 2.78 -0.83 -13.88
N TRP A 126 2.33 -2.06 -13.71
CA TRP A 126 2.60 -2.93 -12.57
C TRP A 126 3.93 -3.65 -12.79
N ALA A 127 4.78 -3.70 -11.77
CA ALA A 127 5.87 -4.67 -11.77
C ALA A 127 5.26 -6.05 -11.54
N ASP A 128 5.56 -6.97 -12.45
CA ASP A 128 4.98 -8.31 -12.46
C ASP A 128 6.01 -9.35 -12.04
N ASP A 129 7.26 -9.25 -12.53
CA ASP A 129 8.35 -10.13 -12.13
C ASP A 129 9.74 -9.50 -12.27
N VAL A 130 10.76 -10.10 -11.66
CA VAL A 130 12.16 -9.66 -11.75
C VAL A 130 13.07 -10.84 -12.06
N ASP A 131 13.87 -10.69 -13.12
CA ASP A 131 15.03 -11.56 -13.36
C ASP A 131 16.30 -10.85 -12.88
N PHE A 132 16.84 -11.32 -11.76
CA PHE A 132 18.05 -10.74 -11.16
C PHE A 132 19.34 -11.09 -11.92
N ALA A 133 19.37 -12.21 -12.66
CA ALA A 133 20.54 -12.61 -13.42
C ALA A 133 20.64 -11.80 -14.72
N ASP A 134 19.49 -11.63 -15.40
CA ASP A 134 19.40 -10.82 -16.62
C ASP A 134 19.25 -9.31 -16.35
N LYS A 135 19.07 -8.93 -15.08
CA LYS A 135 18.77 -7.55 -14.63
C LYS A 135 17.60 -6.92 -15.37
N THR A 136 16.47 -7.63 -15.41
CA THR A 136 15.25 -7.16 -16.06
C THR A 136 14.05 -7.20 -15.11
N VAL A 137 13.17 -6.22 -15.25
CA VAL A 137 11.83 -6.22 -14.63
C VAL A 137 10.80 -6.46 -15.71
N THR A 138 9.92 -7.43 -15.50
CA THR A 138 8.74 -7.63 -16.34
C THR A 138 7.63 -6.69 -15.88
N VAL A 139 7.07 -5.92 -16.81
CA VAL A 139 6.06 -4.88 -16.53
C VAL A 139 4.77 -5.19 -17.26
N GLU A 140 3.65 -5.16 -16.53
CA GLU A 140 2.29 -5.23 -17.06
C GLU A 140 1.75 -3.79 -17.23
N PRO A 141 1.26 -3.38 -18.42
CA PRO A 141 0.63 -2.08 -18.62
C PRO A 141 -0.58 -1.88 -17.71
N SER A 142 -0.71 -0.70 -17.10
CA SER A 142 -1.84 -0.43 -16.19
C SER A 142 -2.75 0.69 -16.65
N VAL A 143 -2.50 1.37 -17.78
CA VAL A 143 -3.19 2.62 -18.15
C VAL A 143 -4.72 2.53 -18.12
N LEU A 144 -5.28 1.38 -18.51
CA LEU A 144 -6.73 1.16 -18.58
C LEU A 144 -7.31 0.48 -17.33
N ASP A 145 -6.50 0.30 -16.28
CA ASP A 145 -6.88 -0.44 -15.09
C ASP A 145 -7.85 0.38 -14.23
N PRO A 146 -9.09 -0.11 -14.00
CA PRO A 146 -10.09 0.62 -13.23
C PRO A 146 -9.72 0.77 -11.75
N ASP A 147 -8.83 -0.07 -11.22
CA ASP A 147 -8.42 -0.03 -9.81
C ASP A 147 -7.37 1.04 -9.51
N ILE A 148 -6.88 1.77 -10.53
CA ILE A 148 -5.92 2.86 -10.33
C ILE A 148 -6.54 3.97 -9.50
N GLY A 149 -5.82 4.34 -8.43
CA GLY A 149 -6.25 5.39 -7.52
C GLY A 149 -7.17 4.88 -6.42
N HIS A 150 -7.34 3.56 -6.30
CA HIS A 150 -8.05 2.91 -5.20
C HIS A 150 -7.11 2.07 -4.33
N ALA A 151 -7.50 1.84 -3.08
CA ALA A 151 -6.78 0.92 -2.22
C ALA A 151 -6.88 -0.51 -2.74
N LEU A 152 -5.73 -1.17 -2.83
CA LEU A 152 -5.66 -2.55 -3.28
C LEU A 152 -5.79 -3.48 -2.07
N THR A 153 -6.63 -4.50 -2.19
CA THR A 153 -7.10 -5.35 -1.07
C THR A 153 -6.99 -6.84 -1.37
N GLY A 154 -6.31 -7.21 -2.44
CA GLY A 154 -6.02 -8.58 -2.82
C GLY A 154 -5.36 -8.65 -4.20
N PRO A 155 -5.17 -9.87 -4.75
CA PRO A 155 -4.74 -10.03 -6.13
C PRO A 155 -5.67 -9.28 -7.09
N ARG A 156 -5.07 -8.72 -8.14
CA ARG A 156 -5.79 -8.08 -9.24
C ARG A 156 -6.37 -9.14 -10.17
N GLU A 157 -7.58 -8.89 -10.65
CA GLU A 157 -8.12 -9.62 -11.79
C GLU A 157 -7.60 -8.98 -13.09
N PRO A 158 -7.27 -9.77 -14.13
CA PRO A 158 -6.89 -9.22 -15.43
C PRO A 158 -8.04 -8.40 -16.02
N ASN A 159 -7.74 -7.20 -16.51
CA ASN A 159 -8.75 -6.40 -17.20
C ASN A 159 -8.94 -6.93 -18.64
N GLU A 160 -10.15 -7.37 -18.99
CA GLU A 160 -10.48 -7.85 -20.35
C GLU A 160 -10.19 -6.82 -21.45
N GLN A 161 -10.29 -5.53 -21.15
CA GLN A 161 -9.94 -4.46 -22.10
C GLN A 161 -8.42 -4.36 -22.33
N GLN A 162 -7.60 -4.95 -21.44
CA GLN A 162 -6.14 -5.02 -21.55
C GLN A 162 -5.65 -6.34 -22.16
N THR A 163 -6.44 -7.42 -22.12
CA THR A 163 -6.01 -8.76 -22.54
C THR A 163 -6.48 -9.15 -23.96
N THR A 164 -7.09 -8.22 -24.70
CA THR A 164 -7.53 -8.47 -26.09
C THR A 164 -6.38 -8.35 -27.08
N VAL A 165 -6.19 -9.40 -27.90
CA VAL A 165 -5.18 -9.53 -28.97
C VAL A 165 -5.29 -8.43 -30.04
N GLY A 166 -6.39 -7.67 -30.07
CA GLY A 166 -6.58 -6.55 -31.01
C GLY A 166 -5.66 -5.34 -30.74
N PHE A 167 -5.22 -5.13 -29.49
CA PHE A 167 -4.31 -4.03 -29.11
C PHE A 167 -2.85 -4.46 -28.94
N PHE A 168 -2.62 -5.73 -28.57
CA PHE A 168 -1.28 -6.26 -28.26
C PHE A 168 -0.95 -7.47 -29.13
N LYS A 169 0.33 -7.64 -29.46
CA LYS A 169 0.77 -8.84 -30.20
C LYS A 169 0.64 -10.06 -29.30
N GLU A 170 0.31 -11.21 -29.88
CA GLU A 170 0.20 -12.47 -29.13
C GLU A 170 1.52 -12.86 -28.44
N SER A 171 2.67 -12.45 -28.99
CA SER A 171 4.01 -12.63 -28.39
C SER A 171 4.21 -11.90 -27.06
N ASP A 172 3.44 -10.85 -26.83
CA ASP A 172 3.55 -9.97 -25.66
C ASP A 172 2.64 -10.47 -24.53
N ILE A 173 1.73 -11.41 -24.84
CA ILE A 173 0.76 -11.96 -23.90
C ILE A 173 1.33 -13.23 -23.27
N ARG A 174 1.55 -13.18 -21.95
CA ARG A 174 2.21 -14.26 -21.20
C ARG A 174 1.50 -14.51 -19.87
N PRO A 175 1.63 -15.70 -19.26
CA PRO A 175 1.22 -15.86 -17.86
C PRO A 175 1.89 -14.79 -17.01
N GLY A 176 1.13 -14.08 -16.17
CA GLY A 176 1.70 -13.09 -15.25
C GLY A 176 2.52 -13.75 -14.13
N GLY A 177 3.52 -13.07 -13.62
CA GLY A 177 4.36 -13.46 -12.48
C GLY A 177 3.57 -13.60 -11.17
N THR A 178 2.35 -13.05 -11.09
CA THR A 178 1.47 -13.16 -9.91
C THR A 178 0.34 -14.19 -10.00
N GLY A 179 0.13 -14.90 -11.14
CA GLY A 179 -0.93 -15.92 -11.26
C GLY A 179 -1.20 -16.50 -12.67
N ASP A 180 -2.27 -17.32 -12.78
CA ASP A 180 -2.63 -18.18 -13.93
C ASP A 180 -3.12 -17.44 -15.19
N SER A 181 -3.30 -16.13 -15.09
CA SER A 181 -3.90 -15.34 -16.16
C SER A 181 -2.85 -14.83 -17.14
N LYS A 182 -3.22 -14.82 -18.43
CA LYS A 182 -2.39 -14.26 -19.48
C LYS A 182 -2.59 -12.75 -19.57
N VAL A 183 -1.53 -11.98 -19.38
CA VAL A 183 -1.52 -10.52 -19.45
C VAL A 183 -0.45 -10.04 -20.42
N PRO A 184 -0.65 -8.88 -21.10
CA PRO A 184 0.42 -8.29 -21.89
C PRO A 184 1.56 -7.82 -20.97
N THR A 185 2.79 -8.16 -21.31
CA THR A 185 3.97 -7.73 -20.55
C THR A 185 5.11 -7.33 -21.47
N PHE A 186 6.03 -6.52 -20.96
CA PHE A 186 7.27 -6.17 -21.64
C PHE A 186 8.42 -6.06 -20.64
N PRO A 187 9.66 -6.36 -21.05
CA PRO A 187 10.82 -6.29 -20.18
C PRO A 187 11.36 -4.86 -20.06
N VAL A 188 11.96 -4.54 -18.91
CA VAL A 188 12.69 -3.29 -18.66
C VAL A 188 14.01 -3.63 -17.99
N SER A 189 15.13 -3.42 -18.68
CA SER A 189 16.48 -3.62 -18.12
C SER A 189 16.81 -2.57 -17.04
N TYR A 190 17.73 -2.88 -16.15
CA TYR A 190 18.23 -1.95 -15.13
C TYR A 190 19.72 -2.16 -14.82
N ASP A 191 20.40 -1.08 -14.40
CA ASP A 191 21.70 -1.17 -13.74
C ASP A 191 21.54 -1.21 -12.22
N LYS A 192 20.52 -0.51 -11.70
CA LYS A 192 20.12 -0.58 -10.29
C LYS A 192 18.58 -0.65 -10.19
N LEU A 193 18.09 -1.51 -9.31
CA LEU A 193 16.66 -1.70 -9.06
C LEU A 193 16.29 -1.25 -7.65
N ILE A 194 15.27 -0.40 -7.55
CA ILE A 194 14.70 0.04 -6.27
C ILE A 194 13.27 -0.47 -6.14
N ILE A 195 13.03 -1.35 -5.16
CA ILE A 195 11.72 -1.89 -4.84
C ILE A 195 11.07 -1.00 -3.76
N ALA A 196 10.12 -0.15 -4.18
CA ALA A 196 9.43 0.82 -3.33
C ALA A 196 7.90 0.78 -3.52
N VAL A 197 7.37 -0.44 -3.71
CA VAL A 197 5.98 -0.70 -4.13
C VAL A 197 4.95 -0.54 -3.00
N GLY A 198 5.40 -0.29 -1.76
CA GLY A 198 4.52 -0.11 -0.60
C GLY A 198 3.74 -1.36 -0.24
N THR A 199 2.55 -1.17 0.36
CA THR A 199 1.71 -2.24 0.90
C THR A 199 0.28 -2.16 0.39
N TYR A 200 -0.45 -3.27 0.51
CA TYR A 200 -1.88 -3.34 0.24
C TYR A 200 -2.66 -3.15 1.56
N SER A 201 -3.95 -2.85 1.48
CA SER A 201 -4.83 -2.74 2.65
C SER A 201 -5.25 -4.12 3.14
N GLN A 202 -5.03 -4.41 4.42
CA GLN A 202 -5.36 -5.73 4.98
C GLN A 202 -6.81 -5.79 5.46
N THR A 203 -7.55 -6.79 4.97
CA THR A 203 -8.93 -7.06 5.39
C THR A 203 -9.04 -8.10 6.50
N PHE A 204 -7.92 -8.75 6.85
CA PHE A 204 -7.83 -9.82 7.87
C PHE A 204 -8.72 -11.05 7.58
N GLY A 205 -9.22 -11.18 6.35
CA GLY A 205 -10.20 -12.21 6.00
C GLY A 205 -11.59 -11.96 6.58
N THR A 206 -11.84 -10.77 7.14
CA THR A 206 -13.16 -10.38 7.65
C THR A 206 -14.17 -10.34 6.51
N LYS A 207 -15.26 -11.10 6.66
CA LYS A 207 -16.25 -11.33 5.60
C LYS A 207 -16.85 -10.01 5.12
N GLY A 208 -16.84 -9.79 3.81
CA GLY A 208 -17.48 -8.65 3.16
C GLY A 208 -16.71 -7.33 3.25
N VAL A 209 -15.59 -7.25 3.99
CA VAL A 209 -14.80 -6.01 4.12
C VAL A 209 -14.17 -5.60 2.79
N LYS A 210 -13.63 -6.56 2.03
CA LYS A 210 -13.02 -6.30 0.72
C LYS A 210 -14.03 -5.67 -0.26
N GLU A 211 -15.28 -6.13 -0.21
CA GLU A 211 -16.33 -5.79 -1.16
C GLU A 211 -17.13 -4.54 -0.76
N ASN A 212 -17.24 -4.27 0.54
CA ASN A 212 -18.19 -3.28 1.07
C ASN A 212 -17.53 -2.11 1.79
N ALA A 213 -16.30 -2.25 2.28
CA ALA A 213 -15.64 -1.17 3.00
C ALA A 213 -15.05 -0.13 2.06
N MET A 214 -15.01 1.11 2.53
CA MET A 214 -14.29 2.19 1.87
C MET A 214 -12.91 2.29 2.52
N PHE A 215 -11.84 2.06 1.78
CA PHE A 215 -10.50 2.24 2.30
C PHE A 215 -10.09 3.72 2.22
N LEU A 216 -8.94 4.08 2.77
CA LEU A 216 -8.40 5.43 2.68
C LEU A 216 -6.89 5.39 2.47
N LYS A 217 -6.48 5.05 1.24
CA LYS A 217 -5.07 4.85 0.88
C LYS A 217 -4.63 5.72 -0.31
N ASP A 218 -5.57 6.12 -1.16
CA ASP A 218 -5.34 6.95 -2.34
C ASP A 218 -6.47 7.99 -2.57
N VAL A 219 -6.33 8.86 -3.57
CA VAL A 219 -7.27 9.96 -3.84
C VAL A 219 -8.59 9.49 -4.45
N GLY A 220 -8.61 8.38 -5.18
CA GLY A 220 -9.86 7.78 -5.66
C GLY A 220 -10.70 7.29 -4.49
N ASP A 221 -10.06 6.74 -3.45
CA ASP A 221 -10.71 6.40 -2.19
C ASP A 221 -11.29 7.63 -1.49
N ALA A 222 -10.48 8.69 -1.34
CA ALA A 222 -10.90 9.94 -0.70
C ALA A 222 -12.11 10.56 -1.42
N ARG A 223 -12.10 10.57 -2.76
CA ARG A 223 -13.23 11.01 -3.58
C ARG A 223 -14.47 10.13 -3.39
N ALA A 224 -14.30 8.81 -3.36
CA ALA A 224 -15.40 7.88 -3.14
C ALA A 224 -16.04 8.11 -1.76
N ILE A 225 -15.23 8.25 -0.72
CA ILE A 225 -15.67 8.54 0.66
C ILE A 225 -16.46 9.85 0.70
N ARG A 226 -15.92 10.93 0.12
CA ARG A 226 -16.59 12.21 0.05
C ARG A 226 -17.95 12.13 -0.63
N ARG A 227 -18.00 11.49 -1.81
CA ARG A 227 -19.22 11.28 -2.57
C ARG A 227 -20.25 10.51 -1.74
N ARG A 228 -19.82 9.48 -1.02
CA ARG A 228 -20.71 8.66 -0.17
C ARG A 228 -21.27 9.46 1.00
N ILE A 229 -20.45 10.25 1.70
CA ILE A 229 -20.92 11.10 2.79
C ILE A 229 -22.04 12.02 2.29
N LEU A 230 -21.81 12.74 1.19
CA LEU A 230 -22.81 13.67 0.64
C LEU A 230 -24.07 12.94 0.13
N GLU A 231 -23.90 11.78 -0.51
CA GLU A 231 -25.01 10.93 -0.94
C GLU A 231 -25.91 10.50 0.23
N LEU A 232 -25.32 10.11 1.37
CA LEU A 232 -26.08 9.68 2.54
C LEU A 232 -26.97 10.81 3.10
N PHE A 233 -26.48 12.05 3.09
CA PHE A 233 -27.27 13.22 3.49
C PHE A 233 -28.42 13.51 2.53
N GLU A 234 -28.18 13.43 1.22
CA GLU A 234 -29.26 13.60 0.22
C GLU A 234 -30.32 12.50 0.34
N LEU A 235 -29.90 11.25 0.52
CA LEU A 235 -30.83 10.14 0.76
C LEU A 235 -31.65 10.36 2.03
N ALA A 236 -31.01 10.66 3.16
CA ALA A 236 -31.69 10.86 4.44
C ALA A 236 -32.64 12.08 4.44
N ARG A 237 -32.43 13.04 3.52
CA ARG A 237 -33.30 14.21 3.34
C ARG A 237 -34.62 13.89 2.64
N LEU A 238 -34.69 12.80 1.87
CA LEU A 238 -35.89 12.45 1.11
C LEU A 238 -37.10 12.23 2.05
N PRO A 239 -38.26 12.84 1.78
CA PRO A 239 -39.44 12.74 2.66
C PRO A 239 -39.97 11.31 2.85
N ILE A 240 -39.72 10.45 1.86
CA ILE A 240 -40.19 9.06 1.83
C ILE A 240 -39.33 8.11 2.69
N ILE A 241 -38.18 8.56 3.20
CA ILE A 241 -37.27 7.69 3.95
C ILE A 241 -37.72 7.61 5.41
N PRO A 242 -37.94 6.40 5.97
CA PRO A 242 -38.31 6.23 7.37
C PRO A 242 -37.25 6.77 8.34
N GLU A 243 -37.70 7.25 9.49
CA GLU A 243 -36.84 7.80 10.56
C GLU A 243 -35.75 6.81 11.02
N GLU A 244 -36.10 5.52 11.11
CA GLU A 244 -35.15 4.47 11.47
C GLU A 244 -34.07 4.28 10.40
N THR A 245 -34.46 4.27 9.12
CA THR A 245 -33.51 4.20 8.02
C THR A 245 -32.56 5.42 8.02
N LYS A 246 -33.04 6.63 8.37
CA LYS A 246 -32.18 7.80 8.52
C LYS A 246 -31.10 7.59 9.59
N ARG A 247 -31.43 6.92 10.71
CA ARG A 247 -30.45 6.57 11.76
C ARG A 247 -29.34 5.68 11.24
N TYR A 248 -29.67 4.72 10.37
CA TYR A 248 -28.65 3.86 9.77
C TYR A 248 -27.83 4.62 8.72
N LEU A 249 -28.48 5.35 7.81
CA LEU A 249 -27.81 6.12 6.75
C LEU A 249 -26.81 7.13 7.32
N LEU A 250 -27.12 7.75 8.46
CA LEU A 250 -26.30 8.80 9.07
C LEU A 250 -25.44 8.29 10.24
N HIS A 251 -25.24 6.97 10.31
CA HIS A 251 -24.27 6.33 11.17
C HIS A 251 -23.01 5.96 10.37
N PHE A 252 -21.90 6.61 10.71
CA PHE A 252 -20.60 6.44 10.07
C PHE A 252 -19.72 5.54 10.94
N ALA A 253 -19.34 4.37 10.42
CA ALA A 253 -18.37 3.49 11.07
C ALA A 253 -16.96 3.75 10.53
N ILE A 254 -15.98 3.85 11.43
CA ILE A 254 -14.56 3.94 11.11
C ILE A 254 -13.89 2.77 11.81
N VAL A 255 -13.10 1.97 11.10
CA VAL A 255 -12.36 0.84 11.66
C VAL A 255 -10.87 1.16 11.65
N GLY A 256 -10.25 1.16 12.82
CA GLY A 256 -8.85 1.51 13.07
C GLY A 256 -8.67 2.77 13.92
N GLY A 257 -8.16 2.60 15.13
CA GLY A 257 -7.79 3.63 16.11
C GLY A 257 -6.33 4.10 16.02
N GLY A 258 -5.69 3.85 14.88
CA GLY A 258 -4.44 4.51 14.51
C GLY A 258 -4.67 5.96 14.05
N PRO A 259 -3.58 6.71 13.74
CA PRO A 259 -3.67 8.11 13.32
C PRO A 259 -4.62 8.34 12.16
N THR A 260 -4.58 7.51 11.11
CA THR A 260 -5.43 7.66 9.93
C THR A 260 -6.93 7.65 10.26
N GLY A 261 -7.41 6.61 10.94
CA GLY A 261 -8.84 6.48 11.27
C GLY A 261 -9.32 7.52 12.27
N MET A 262 -8.48 7.82 13.27
CA MET A 262 -8.73 8.91 14.22
C MET A 262 -8.87 10.25 13.47
N GLU A 263 -7.84 10.68 12.74
CA GLU A 263 -7.88 11.94 11.99
C GLU A 263 -9.06 12.01 11.02
N PHE A 264 -9.39 10.92 10.32
CA PHE A 264 -10.57 10.88 9.46
C PHE A 264 -11.87 11.11 10.25
N ALA A 265 -12.06 10.43 11.38
CA ALA A 265 -13.25 10.62 12.23
C ALA A 265 -13.37 12.08 12.74
N ALA A 266 -12.25 12.69 13.11
CA ALA A 266 -12.18 14.11 13.49
C ALA A 266 -12.53 15.04 12.32
N CYS A 267 -11.94 14.82 11.14
CA CYS A 267 -12.23 15.59 9.93
C CYS A 267 -13.68 15.46 9.49
N LEU A 268 -14.26 14.26 9.60
CA LEU A 268 -15.67 14.00 9.32
C LEU A 268 -16.59 14.74 10.30
N SER A 269 -16.27 14.71 11.60
CA SER A 269 -17.01 15.47 12.61
C SER A 269 -16.97 16.97 12.33
N ASP A 270 -15.82 17.51 11.90
CA ASP A 270 -15.70 18.91 11.52
C ASP A 270 -16.57 19.26 10.30
N LEU A 271 -16.54 18.46 9.23
CA LEU A 271 -17.42 18.65 8.06
C LEU A 271 -18.89 18.65 8.47
N ILE A 272 -19.31 17.69 9.30
CA ILE A 272 -20.70 17.59 9.74
C ILE A 272 -21.09 18.80 10.58
N ARG A 273 -20.29 19.16 11.58
CA ARG A 273 -20.63 20.21 12.55
C ARG A 273 -20.53 21.62 11.97
N GLN A 274 -19.57 21.87 11.09
CA GLN A 274 -19.27 23.22 10.60
C GLN A 274 -20.04 23.56 9.32
N ASP A 275 -20.28 22.57 8.47
CA ASP A 275 -20.86 22.75 7.15
C ASP A 275 -22.25 22.08 7.05
N LEU A 276 -22.33 20.76 7.17
CA LEU A 276 -23.58 20.01 6.92
C LEU A 276 -24.68 20.31 7.94
N SER A 277 -24.34 20.73 9.16
CA SER A 277 -25.31 21.17 10.18
C SER A 277 -26.09 22.41 9.77
N LYS A 278 -25.49 23.31 8.98
CA LYS A 278 -26.14 24.53 8.47
C LYS A 278 -27.06 24.21 7.30
N ILE A 279 -26.72 23.20 6.51
CA ILE A 279 -27.44 22.81 5.30
C ILE A 279 -28.59 21.84 5.62
N HIS A 280 -28.37 20.95 6.59
CA HIS A 280 -29.30 19.90 7.00
C HIS A 280 -29.54 19.87 8.52
N PRO A 281 -29.97 20.98 9.15
CA PRO A 281 -30.14 21.06 10.60
C PRO A 281 -31.08 19.97 11.17
N GLN A 282 -32.12 19.61 10.42
CA GLN A 282 -33.08 18.57 10.79
C GLN A 282 -32.50 17.15 10.84
N LEU A 283 -31.37 16.90 10.15
CA LEU A 283 -30.74 15.59 10.09
C LEU A 283 -29.71 15.38 11.20
N MET A 284 -29.27 16.46 11.88
CA MET A 284 -28.21 16.38 12.90
C MET A 284 -28.55 15.44 14.06
N LYS A 285 -29.83 15.26 14.38
CA LYS A 285 -30.30 14.34 15.43
C LYS A 285 -30.05 12.85 15.13
N TYR A 286 -29.78 12.48 13.88
CA TYR A 286 -29.49 11.08 13.50
C TYR A 286 -28.00 10.79 13.38
N ILE A 287 -27.15 11.82 13.46
CA ILE A 287 -25.71 11.66 13.23
C ILE A 287 -25.11 10.82 14.35
N ARG A 288 -24.43 9.75 13.95
CA ARG A 288 -23.58 8.95 14.82
C ARG A 288 -22.26 8.67 14.12
N ILE A 289 -21.16 8.81 14.85
CA ILE A 289 -19.83 8.42 14.38
C ILE A 289 -19.29 7.41 15.40
N SER A 290 -19.01 6.18 14.95
CA SER A 290 -18.45 5.13 15.79
C SER A 290 -17.10 4.70 15.24
N LEU A 291 -16.08 4.71 16.09
CA LEU A 291 -14.72 4.28 15.77
C LEU A 291 -14.43 2.96 16.47
N TYR A 292 -14.20 1.90 15.70
CA TYR A 292 -13.93 0.55 16.18
C TYR A 292 -12.44 0.23 16.12
N ASP A 293 -11.89 -0.33 17.19
CA ASP A 293 -10.56 -0.93 17.20
C ASP A 293 -10.58 -2.21 18.05
N VAL A 294 -9.85 -3.23 17.60
CA VAL A 294 -9.65 -4.49 18.33
C VAL A 294 -8.71 -4.30 19.53
N ALA A 295 -7.81 -3.32 19.45
CA ALA A 295 -6.90 -2.99 20.52
C ALA A 295 -7.65 -2.35 21.70
N PRO A 296 -7.19 -2.57 22.94
CA PRO A 296 -7.81 -1.97 24.13
C PRO A 296 -7.60 -0.45 24.22
N LYS A 297 -6.68 0.12 23.43
CA LYS A 297 -6.33 1.54 23.43
C LYS A 297 -6.13 2.04 22.00
N VAL A 298 -6.55 3.28 21.75
CA VAL A 298 -6.28 4.03 20.51
C VAL A 298 -4.98 4.83 20.63
N LEU A 299 -4.42 5.23 19.48
CA LEU A 299 -3.18 6.01 19.40
C LEU A 299 -2.04 5.45 20.29
N PRO A 300 -1.75 4.13 20.26
CA PRO A 300 -0.81 3.49 21.19
C PRO A 300 0.63 3.96 21.04
N MET A 301 0.95 4.69 19.97
CA MET A 301 2.26 5.31 19.74
C MET A 301 2.48 6.62 20.50
N PHE A 302 1.46 7.15 21.19
CA PHE A 302 1.54 8.35 22.01
C PHE A 302 1.60 8.02 23.51
N ASP A 303 2.18 8.93 24.29
CA ASP A 303 2.06 8.96 25.75
C ASP A 303 0.58 8.97 26.15
N ALA A 304 0.27 8.25 27.24
CA ALA A 304 -1.10 8.08 27.72
C ALA A 304 -1.82 9.41 27.93
N SER A 305 -1.13 10.46 28.40
CA SER A 305 -1.77 11.76 28.64
C SER A 305 -2.19 12.49 27.36
N LEU A 306 -1.50 12.24 26.24
CA LEU A 306 -1.86 12.77 24.91
C LEU A 306 -3.00 11.96 24.29
N ALA A 307 -2.95 10.62 24.41
CA ALA A 307 -4.03 9.75 23.97
C ALA A 307 -5.33 10.06 24.72
N ASP A 308 -5.28 10.22 26.05
CA ASP A 308 -6.43 10.60 26.88
C ASP A 308 -7.00 11.97 26.49
N TYR A 309 -6.14 12.91 26.12
CA TYR A 309 -6.59 14.21 25.61
C TYR A 309 -7.39 14.05 24.32
N ALA A 310 -6.90 13.23 23.38
CA ALA A 310 -7.59 12.94 22.12
C ALA A 310 -8.94 12.29 22.38
N VAL A 311 -9.00 11.24 23.21
CA VAL A 311 -10.26 10.56 23.60
C VAL A 311 -11.27 11.56 24.20
N LYS A 312 -10.83 12.43 25.11
CA LYS A 312 -11.69 13.49 25.70
C LYS A 312 -12.14 14.53 24.67
N GLN A 313 -11.39 14.78 23.59
CA GLN A 313 -11.88 15.64 22.50
C GLN A 313 -12.96 14.93 21.68
N TYR A 314 -12.79 13.64 21.42
CA TYR A 314 -13.72 12.84 20.59
C TYR A 314 -15.08 12.68 21.27
N GLN A 315 -15.08 12.46 22.58
CA GLN A 315 -16.30 12.47 23.39
C GLN A 315 -17.06 13.81 23.27
N ARG A 316 -16.35 14.96 23.28
CA ARG A 316 -16.97 16.29 23.06
C ARG A 316 -17.42 16.52 21.61
N GLN A 317 -16.99 15.68 20.69
CA GLN A 317 -17.36 15.71 19.28
C GLN A 317 -18.44 14.69 18.92
N ASN A 318 -19.01 14.01 19.93
CA ASN A 318 -19.98 12.93 19.76
C ASN A 318 -19.47 11.79 18.86
N ILE A 319 -18.17 11.48 18.99
CA ILE A 319 -17.54 10.31 18.37
C ILE A 319 -17.45 9.23 19.45
N ASP A 320 -18.09 8.08 19.20
CA ASP A 320 -18.13 6.92 20.08
C ASP A 320 -16.91 6.03 19.79
N ILE A 321 -15.97 5.94 20.73
CA ILE A 321 -14.75 5.12 20.58
C ILE A 321 -15.01 3.75 21.20
N LYS A 322 -14.99 2.73 20.36
CA LYS A 322 -15.25 1.30 20.64
C LYS A 322 -13.95 0.50 20.57
N THR A 323 -13.14 0.55 21.64
CA THR A 323 -11.96 -0.30 21.78
C THR A 323 -12.33 -1.72 22.18
N SER A 324 -11.44 -2.69 21.95
CA SER A 324 -11.72 -4.12 22.15
C SER A 324 -12.95 -4.61 21.39
N HIS A 325 -13.29 -4.02 20.24
CA HIS A 325 -14.40 -4.44 19.40
C HIS A 325 -13.91 -5.17 18.15
N HIS A 326 -14.41 -6.38 17.94
CA HIS A 326 -13.96 -7.27 16.87
C HIS A 326 -15.00 -7.27 15.75
N VAL A 327 -14.65 -6.69 14.60
CA VAL A 327 -15.50 -6.71 13.41
C VAL A 327 -15.41 -8.09 12.76
N GLU A 328 -16.55 -8.79 12.68
CA GLU A 328 -16.64 -10.15 12.13
C GLU A 328 -17.16 -10.16 10.69
N GLU A 329 -18.03 -9.21 10.35
CA GLU A 329 -18.67 -9.12 9.03
C GLU A 329 -19.04 -7.67 8.70
N LEU A 330 -18.91 -7.31 7.41
CA LEU A 330 -19.48 -6.09 6.85
C LEU A 330 -20.31 -6.45 5.62
N ARG A 331 -21.62 -6.21 5.65
CA ARG A 331 -22.53 -6.62 4.57
C ARG A 331 -23.49 -5.52 4.15
N LYS A 332 -24.10 -5.68 2.97
CA LYS A 332 -25.21 -4.83 2.52
C LYS A 332 -26.51 -5.30 3.17
N GLY A 333 -27.42 -4.37 3.40
CA GLY A 333 -28.74 -4.64 3.96
C GLY A 333 -28.93 -4.10 5.38
N PHE A 334 -30.16 -4.20 5.85
CA PHE A 334 -30.58 -3.74 7.17
C PHE A 334 -30.04 -4.65 8.29
N PRO A 335 -29.84 -4.12 9.51
CA PRO A 335 -29.42 -4.93 10.65
C PRO A 335 -30.49 -5.96 11.01
N ASN A 336 -30.07 -7.15 11.47
CA ASN A 336 -30.94 -8.26 11.87
C ASN A 336 -31.84 -8.84 10.74
N ASP A 337 -31.51 -8.58 9.47
CA ASP A 337 -32.16 -9.20 8.32
C ASP A 337 -31.39 -10.47 7.89
N GLU A 338 -31.88 -11.63 8.33
CA GLU A 338 -31.26 -12.94 8.09
C GLU A 338 -31.36 -13.39 6.63
N GLU A 339 -32.49 -13.12 5.97
CA GLU A 339 -32.66 -13.44 4.55
C GLU A 339 -31.70 -12.60 3.69
N ALA A 340 -31.54 -11.31 4.03
CA ALA A 340 -30.54 -10.46 3.41
C ALA A 340 -29.10 -10.95 3.66
N ARG A 341 -28.83 -11.48 4.85
CA ARG A 341 -27.51 -11.99 5.21
C ARG A 341 -27.13 -13.21 4.37
N GLU A 342 -28.09 -14.08 4.08
CA GLU A 342 -27.90 -15.25 3.23
C GLU A 342 -27.85 -14.92 1.74
N ASN A 343 -28.60 -13.90 1.28
CA ASN A 343 -28.72 -13.56 -0.14
C ASN A 343 -28.34 -12.09 -0.44
N GLN A 344 -27.03 -11.84 -0.54
CA GLN A 344 -26.49 -10.50 -0.83
C GLN A 344 -26.77 -10.00 -2.25
N ASP A 345 -27.03 -10.89 -3.22
CA ASP A 345 -27.28 -10.52 -4.62
C ASP A 345 -28.67 -9.90 -4.84
N ARG A 346 -29.65 -10.28 -4.02
CA ARG A 346 -31.01 -9.72 -4.04
C ARG A 346 -31.14 -8.39 -3.30
N GLN A 347 -30.10 -7.97 -2.58
CA GLN A 347 -30.14 -6.71 -1.83
C GLN A 347 -30.16 -5.51 -2.78
N PRO A 348 -31.01 -4.50 -2.52
CA PRO A 348 -30.96 -3.26 -3.29
C PRO A 348 -29.55 -2.67 -3.18
N LYS A 349 -28.87 -2.56 -4.33
CA LYS A 349 -27.48 -2.11 -4.39
C LYS A 349 -27.33 -0.74 -3.71
N GLY A 350 -26.65 -0.72 -2.55
CA GLY A 350 -25.84 0.42 -2.08
C GLY A 350 -26.52 1.50 -1.22
N ARG A 351 -27.36 1.19 -0.22
CA ARG A 351 -27.91 2.26 0.63
C ARG A 351 -27.68 2.10 2.12
N VAL A 352 -27.99 0.96 2.72
CA VAL A 352 -27.66 0.67 4.13
C VAL A 352 -26.72 -0.53 4.18
N TYR A 353 -25.77 -0.45 5.10
CA TYR A 353 -24.85 -1.53 5.43
C TYR A 353 -25.07 -1.96 6.87
N THR A 354 -24.66 -3.17 7.19
CA THR A 354 -24.60 -3.67 8.56
C THR A 354 -23.17 -4.08 8.86
N ILE A 355 -22.62 -3.52 9.93
CA ILE A 355 -21.37 -3.98 10.54
C ILE A 355 -21.75 -4.90 11.71
N ARG A 356 -21.21 -6.12 11.71
CA ARG A 356 -21.36 -7.05 12.82
C ARG A 356 -20.11 -7.03 13.66
N THR A 357 -20.26 -6.74 14.94
CA THR A 357 -19.18 -6.92 15.92
C THR A 357 -19.51 -8.07 16.86
N LYS A 358 -18.47 -8.71 17.39
CA LYS A 358 -18.63 -9.77 18.39
C LYS A 358 -19.35 -9.25 19.66
N GLU A 359 -19.12 -7.99 20.00
CA GLU A 359 -19.57 -7.37 21.24
C GLU A 359 -21.00 -6.80 21.15
N GLU A 360 -21.40 -6.23 20.00
CA GLU A 360 -22.67 -5.52 19.85
C GLU A 360 -23.63 -6.20 18.86
N GLY A 361 -23.22 -7.29 18.19
CA GLY A 361 -24.01 -7.92 17.14
C GLY A 361 -24.13 -7.02 15.92
N ASP A 362 -25.32 -7.00 15.30
CA ASP A 362 -25.57 -6.22 14.08
C ASP A 362 -25.85 -4.75 14.37
N VAL A 363 -25.10 -3.87 13.70
CA VAL A 363 -25.27 -2.42 13.78
C VAL A 363 -25.45 -1.83 12.38
N GLY A 364 -26.59 -1.17 12.16
CA GLY A 364 -26.89 -0.48 10.89
C GLY A 364 -26.05 0.78 10.71
N ILE A 365 -25.44 0.93 9.54
CA ILE A 365 -24.51 2.01 9.17
C ILE A 365 -24.73 2.46 7.71
N GLY A 366 -24.37 3.70 7.41
CA GLY A 366 -24.44 4.26 6.06
C GLY A 366 -23.17 4.01 5.26
N MET A 367 -22.04 3.93 5.96
CA MET A 367 -20.73 3.60 5.38
C MET A 367 -19.77 3.09 6.46
N CYS A 368 -18.78 2.32 6.01
CA CYS A 368 -17.66 1.85 6.81
C CYS A 368 -16.35 2.31 6.16
N VAL A 369 -15.53 3.06 6.88
CA VAL A 369 -14.17 3.42 6.45
C VAL A 369 -13.16 2.48 7.13
N TRP A 370 -12.49 1.64 6.35
CA TRP A 370 -11.48 0.70 6.84
C TRP A 370 -10.08 1.27 6.70
N SER A 371 -9.48 1.63 7.84
CA SER A 371 -8.20 2.36 7.92
C SER A 371 -7.14 1.65 8.75
N THR A 372 -7.27 0.32 8.89
CA THR A 372 -6.36 -0.52 9.67
C THR A 372 -5.75 -1.62 8.82
N GLY A 373 -4.53 -2.02 9.19
CA GLY A 373 -3.82 -3.16 8.62
C GLY A 373 -3.16 -2.87 7.27
N ASN A 374 -1.88 -3.23 7.19
CA ASN A 374 -1.14 -3.30 5.93
C ASN A 374 -0.78 -4.77 5.69
N MET A 375 -0.93 -5.21 4.45
CA MET A 375 -0.45 -6.52 4.01
C MET A 375 0.61 -6.37 2.93
N ASN A 376 1.41 -7.42 2.79
CA ASN A 376 2.48 -7.45 1.82
C ASN A 376 1.94 -7.27 0.39
N ASN A 377 2.72 -6.58 -0.45
CA ASN A 377 2.37 -6.40 -1.85
C ASN A 377 2.43 -7.78 -2.56
N PRO A 378 1.41 -8.19 -3.36
CA PRO A 378 1.43 -9.47 -4.08
C PRO A 378 2.66 -9.68 -4.97
N PHE A 379 3.20 -8.62 -5.59
CA PHE A 379 4.46 -8.68 -6.33
C PHE A 379 5.62 -9.12 -5.41
N VAL A 380 5.67 -8.53 -4.21
CA VAL A 380 6.69 -8.89 -3.21
C VAL A 380 6.45 -10.28 -2.67
N ALA A 381 5.20 -10.70 -2.46
CA ALA A 381 4.88 -12.01 -1.89
C ALA A 381 5.04 -13.17 -2.87
N LYS A 382 4.87 -12.94 -4.19
CA LYS A 382 4.87 -13.99 -5.21
C LYS A 382 6.05 -13.90 -6.16
N ALA A 383 6.18 -12.78 -6.87
CA ALA A 383 7.18 -12.63 -7.92
C ALA A 383 8.61 -12.67 -7.34
N LEU A 384 8.79 -12.02 -6.20
CA LEU A 384 10.07 -11.99 -5.49
C LEU A 384 10.32 -13.21 -4.57
N ASP A 385 9.47 -14.25 -4.60
CA ASP A 385 9.61 -15.43 -3.73
C ASP A 385 10.77 -16.35 -4.13
N HIS A 386 11.37 -16.11 -5.30
CA HIS A 386 12.40 -16.98 -5.85
C HIS A 386 13.53 -16.18 -6.48
N VAL A 387 14.72 -16.77 -6.47
CA VAL A 387 15.84 -16.38 -7.32
C VAL A 387 16.05 -17.53 -8.32
N ARG A 388 15.77 -17.28 -9.60
CA ARG A 388 15.81 -18.30 -10.67
C ARG A 388 17.23 -18.84 -10.84
N GLU A 389 18.15 -17.92 -11.06
CA GLU A 389 19.57 -18.12 -11.26
C GLU A 389 20.32 -17.19 -10.30
N PHE A 390 21.37 -17.69 -9.64
CA PHE A 390 22.14 -16.87 -8.71
C PHE A 390 22.88 -15.75 -9.48
N PRO A 391 22.62 -14.47 -9.18
CA PRO A 391 23.10 -13.39 -10.03
C PRO A 391 24.56 -13.06 -9.69
N LYS A 392 25.51 -13.80 -10.28
CA LYS A 392 26.95 -13.74 -9.94
C LYS A 392 27.53 -12.33 -9.99
N ASP A 393 27.10 -11.52 -10.95
CA ASP A 393 27.60 -10.15 -11.13
C ASP A 393 26.93 -9.14 -10.18
N SER A 394 25.79 -9.48 -9.60
CA SER A 394 24.98 -8.60 -8.75
C SER A 394 24.93 -9.04 -7.28
N ALA A 395 25.31 -10.26 -6.93
CA ALA A 395 25.27 -10.75 -5.55
C ALA A 395 26.66 -11.04 -4.98
N THR A 396 26.84 -10.74 -3.69
CA THR A 396 28.06 -11.05 -2.93
C THR A 396 27.71 -12.00 -1.78
N ILE A 397 28.39 -13.15 -1.71
CA ILE A 397 28.23 -14.12 -0.62
C ILE A 397 28.95 -13.61 0.63
N MET A 398 28.25 -13.57 1.75
CA MET A 398 28.75 -13.11 3.05
C MET A 398 29.14 -14.26 3.98
N GLU A 399 28.32 -15.32 3.99
CA GLU A 399 28.43 -16.43 4.93
C GLU A 399 28.16 -17.76 4.23
N GLY A 400 28.87 -18.81 4.64
CA GLY A 400 28.74 -20.17 4.12
C GLY A 400 29.63 -20.45 2.91
N GLU A 401 30.36 -21.57 2.94
CA GLU A 401 31.11 -22.03 1.77
C GLU A 401 30.15 -22.54 0.69
N VAL A 402 30.24 -21.94 -0.49
CA VAL A 402 29.44 -22.29 -1.67
C VAL A 402 30.40 -22.54 -2.82
N LYS A 403 30.63 -23.81 -3.17
CA LYS A 403 31.53 -24.20 -4.28
C LYS A 403 30.97 -23.81 -5.64
N ASP A 404 29.67 -24.06 -5.85
CA ASP A 404 28.92 -23.54 -6.99
C ASP A 404 27.60 -22.92 -6.48
N PRO A 405 27.41 -21.59 -6.62
CA PRO A 405 26.17 -20.92 -6.26
C PRO A 405 24.93 -21.45 -6.97
N MET A 406 25.09 -22.10 -8.13
CA MET A 406 23.98 -22.66 -8.92
C MET A 406 23.46 -23.99 -8.38
N GLU A 407 24.19 -24.66 -7.49
CA GLU A 407 23.74 -25.91 -6.85
C GLU A 407 22.73 -25.67 -5.71
N ARG A 408 22.57 -24.42 -5.27
CA ARG A 408 21.65 -24.06 -4.18
C ARG A 408 20.45 -23.30 -4.70
N ARG A 409 19.28 -23.55 -4.11
CA ARG A 409 18.09 -22.71 -4.32
C ARG A 409 18.20 -21.48 -3.43
N TRP A 410 18.44 -20.33 -4.07
CA TRP A 410 18.45 -19.04 -3.41
C TRP A 410 17.05 -18.46 -3.34
N THR A 411 16.77 -17.80 -2.23
CA THR A 411 15.52 -17.11 -1.94
C THR A 411 15.84 -15.74 -1.37
N ILE A 412 14.95 -14.78 -1.60
CA ILE A 412 15.08 -13.48 -0.96
C ILE A 412 14.70 -13.63 0.51
N THR A 413 15.56 -13.14 1.39
CA THR A 413 15.37 -13.20 2.84
C THR A 413 14.18 -12.32 3.25
N ARG A 414 13.31 -12.85 4.12
CA ARG A 414 12.04 -12.23 4.51
C ARG A 414 11.81 -12.24 6.00
N ASP A 415 11.07 -11.26 6.47
CA ASP A 415 10.60 -11.25 7.86
C ASP A 415 9.56 -12.37 8.04
N PRO A 416 9.77 -13.31 8.98
CA PRO A 416 8.92 -14.49 9.11
C PRO A 416 7.48 -14.16 9.56
N LYS A 417 7.25 -12.98 10.15
CA LYS A 417 5.94 -12.55 10.65
C LYS A 417 5.13 -11.81 9.60
N THR A 418 5.78 -10.94 8.83
CA THR A 418 5.12 -10.00 7.92
C THR A 418 5.33 -10.32 6.44
N GLY A 419 6.34 -11.13 6.10
CA GLY A 419 6.69 -11.51 4.74
C GLY A 419 7.39 -10.42 3.92
N VAL A 420 7.60 -9.24 4.48
CA VAL A 420 8.32 -8.13 3.84
C VAL A 420 9.79 -8.47 3.62
N LEU A 421 10.44 -7.78 2.68
CA LEU A 421 11.84 -8.02 2.33
C LEU A 421 12.75 -7.62 3.50
N LEU A 422 13.70 -8.48 3.86
CA LEU A 422 14.76 -8.11 4.80
C LEU A 422 15.94 -7.51 4.04
N VAL A 423 16.39 -6.37 4.55
CA VAL A 423 17.49 -5.60 3.97
C VAL A 423 18.54 -5.26 5.03
N ASP A 424 19.78 -5.05 4.59
CA ASP A 424 20.85 -4.55 5.45
C ASP A 424 20.70 -3.05 5.77
N ASP A 425 21.64 -2.47 6.51
CA ASP A 425 21.68 -1.05 6.86
C ASP A 425 22.01 -0.13 5.68
N HIS A 426 22.26 -0.70 4.49
CA HIS A 426 22.36 0.02 3.22
C HIS A 426 21.15 -0.20 2.30
N PHE A 427 20.12 -0.84 2.82
CA PHE A 427 18.87 -1.18 2.13
C PHE A 427 19.01 -2.18 0.97
N ARG A 428 20.11 -2.93 0.92
CA ARG A 428 20.32 -3.97 -0.09
C ARG A 428 19.47 -5.19 0.22
N VAL A 429 18.91 -5.80 -0.81
CA VAL A 429 18.11 -7.03 -0.67
C VAL A 429 19.02 -8.19 -0.32
N ASN A 430 18.69 -8.91 0.75
CA ASN A 430 19.46 -10.08 1.18
C ASN A 430 18.88 -11.37 0.62
N LEU A 431 19.76 -12.34 0.41
CA LEU A 431 19.46 -13.68 -0.07
C LEU A 431 19.92 -14.72 0.95
N ASP A 432 19.18 -15.81 1.03
CA ASP A 432 19.56 -17.00 1.78
C ASP A 432 19.28 -18.28 0.99
N THR A 433 19.82 -19.40 1.48
CA THR A 433 19.53 -20.73 0.94
C THR A 433 18.74 -21.53 1.95
N HIS A 434 17.66 -22.16 1.51
CA HIS A 434 16.98 -23.17 2.33
C HIS A 434 17.84 -24.43 2.47
N ALA A 435 17.86 -25.03 3.67
CA ALA A 435 18.48 -26.34 3.87
C ALA A 435 17.70 -27.39 3.04
N VAL A 436 18.35 -27.98 2.05
CA VAL A 436 17.77 -29.04 1.23
C VAL A 436 18.07 -30.39 1.89
N ASN A 437 17.01 -31.16 2.20
CA ASN A 437 17.07 -32.58 2.59
C ASN A 437 17.78 -32.94 3.91
N GLY A 438 17.52 -32.25 5.01
CA GLY A 438 17.87 -32.75 6.35
C GLY A 438 19.37 -32.95 6.62
N GLU A 439 20.25 -32.55 5.71
CA GLU A 439 21.65 -32.34 5.99
C GLU A 439 21.81 -30.96 6.63
N ASP A 440 22.47 -30.90 7.79
CA ASP A 440 22.88 -29.69 8.52
C ASP A 440 23.90 -28.86 7.72
N ARG A 441 23.57 -28.48 6.49
CA ARG A 441 24.37 -27.52 5.73
C ARG A 441 24.01 -26.12 6.22
N ILE A 442 25.00 -25.40 6.72
CA ILE A 442 24.87 -23.99 7.11
C ILE A 442 24.26 -23.22 5.93
N ALA A 443 23.15 -22.52 6.21
CA ALA A 443 22.49 -21.66 5.24
C ALA A 443 23.48 -20.58 4.79
N ALA A 444 23.77 -20.55 3.49
CA ALA A 444 24.61 -19.50 2.93
C ALA A 444 23.80 -18.21 2.85
N LYS A 445 24.46 -17.07 3.07
CA LYS A 445 23.83 -15.74 2.99
C LYS A 445 24.58 -14.88 1.98
N ALA A 446 23.82 -14.08 1.24
CA ALA A 446 24.35 -13.12 0.29
C ALA A 446 23.54 -11.82 0.33
N TYR A 447 24.05 -10.77 -0.28
CA TYR A 447 23.30 -9.53 -0.53
C TYR A 447 23.43 -9.10 -1.99
N MET A 448 22.44 -8.35 -2.48
CA MET A 448 22.43 -7.76 -3.80
C MET A 448 23.15 -6.40 -3.81
N LYS A 449 24.18 -6.24 -4.64
CA LYS A 449 24.97 -5.02 -4.83
C LYS A 449 24.19 -3.86 -5.45
N ASP A 450 23.18 -4.17 -6.26
CA ASP A 450 22.45 -3.23 -7.11
C ASP A 450 20.92 -3.30 -6.98
N VAL A 451 20.40 -4.13 -6.08
CA VAL A 451 18.96 -4.22 -5.77
C VAL A 451 18.70 -3.77 -4.34
N PHE A 452 17.85 -2.76 -4.21
CA PHE A 452 17.50 -2.12 -2.94
C PHE A 452 16.00 -2.18 -2.70
N ALA A 453 15.57 -2.21 -1.43
CA ALA A 453 14.17 -2.11 -1.07
C ALA A 453 13.93 -1.08 0.05
N LEU A 454 12.89 -0.25 -0.08
CA LEU A 454 12.64 0.90 0.79
C LEU A 454 11.16 1.04 1.16
N GLY A 455 10.89 1.68 2.30
CA GLY A 455 9.56 1.96 2.82
C GLY A 455 8.85 0.70 3.30
N ASP A 456 7.52 0.72 3.29
CA ASP A 456 6.69 -0.31 3.91
C ASP A 456 6.83 -1.73 3.32
N THR A 457 7.57 -1.91 2.23
CA THR A 457 7.86 -3.24 1.63
C THR A 457 9.13 -3.89 2.18
N ALA A 458 9.89 -3.18 3.02
CA ALA A 458 11.19 -3.61 3.51
C ALA A 458 11.30 -3.43 5.03
N LYS A 459 12.22 -4.19 5.64
CA LYS A 459 12.57 -4.11 7.05
C LYS A 459 14.06 -4.33 7.23
N LEU A 460 14.71 -3.47 8.02
CA LEU A 460 16.11 -3.62 8.39
C LEU A 460 16.31 -4.87 9.24
N ILE A 461 17.35 -5.64 8.94
CA ILE A 461 17.77 -6.80 9.75
C ILE A 461 18.18 -6.37 11.15
N SER A 462 18.75 -5.16 11.29
CA SER A 462 19.16 -4.59 12.58
C SER A 462 17.99 -4.21 13.50
N GLY A 463 16.76 -4.09 12.98
CA GLY A 463 15.60 -3.78 13.79
C GLY A 463 14.41 -3.23 13.00
N ALA A 464 13.21 -3.49 13.50
CA ALA A 464 12.00 -2.97 12.88
C ALA A 464 11.89 -1.45 13.06
N LEU A 465 11.61 -0.74 11.96
CA LEU A 465 11.15 0.64 11.98
C LEU A 465 9.64 0.70 11.74
N PRO A 466 8.95 1.74 12.24
CA PRO A 466 7.52 1.88 12.02
C PRO A 466 7.20 2.21 10.55
N ALA A 467 6.22 1.52 9.96
CA ALA A 467 5.74 1.75 8.59
C ALA A 467 5.09 3.14 8.47
N THR A 468 5.90 4.16 8.17
CA THR A 468 5.51 5.56 8.18
C THR A 468 6.16 6.32 7.03
N ALA A 469 5.47 7.37 6.57
CA ALA A 469 6.01 8.31 5.58
C ALA A 469 7.36 8.92 6.01
N GLN A 470 7.55 9.15 7.31
CA GLN A 470 8.80 9.70 7.85
C GLN A 470 9.98 8.74 7.65
N VAL A 471 9.79 7.45 7.92
CA VAL A 471 10.79 6.42 7.69
C VAL A 471 11.10 6.34 6.20
N ALA A 472 10.09 6.07 5.36
CA ALA A 472 10.26 5.96 3.91
C ALA A 472 10.96 7.18 3.27
N ASN A 473 10.65 8.40 3.74
CA ASN A 473 11.31 9.62 3.29
C ASN A 473 12.79 9.67 3.73
N GLN A 474 13.12 9.32 4.97
CA GLN A 474 14.51 9.32 5.44
C GLN A 474 15.36 8.26 4.73
N GLU A 475 14.81 7.07 4.51
CA GLU A 475 15.48 5.98 3.77
C GLU A 475 15.81 6.43 2.34
N ALA A 476 14.82 7.01 1.63
CA ALA A 476 15.02 7.55 0.28
C ALA A 476 16.04 8.70 0.22
N LEU A 477 16.01 9.61 1.18
CA LEU A 477 16.98 10.71 1.27
C LEU A 477 18.40 10.20 1.52
N TRP A 478 18.56 9.21 2.41
CA TRP A 478 19.85 8.61 2.70
C TRP A 478 20.38 7.85 1.48
N LEU A 479 19.57 6.98 0.87
CA LEU A 479 20.02 6.15 -0.25
C LEU A 479 20.39 7.02 -1.45
N GLY A 480 19.56 8.02 -1.79
CA GLY A 480 19.88 8.94 -2.88
C GLY A 480 21.19 9.70 -2.65
N LYS A 481 21.46 10.10 -1.39
CA LYS A 481 22.73 10.75 -1.04
C LYS A 481 23.92 9.79 -1.17
N MET A 482 23.77 8.53 -0.75
CA MET A 482 24.85 7.55 -0.82
C MET A 482 25.14 7.13 -2.26
N LEU A 483 24.12 6.83 -3.06
CA LEU A 483 24.29 6.50 -4.48
C LEU A 483 24.98 7.64 -5.25
N ASN A 484 24.56 8.89 -5.05
CA ASN A 484 25.23 10.02 -5.70
C ASN A 484 26.70 10.18 -5.29
N ARG A 485 27.09 9.70 -4.10
CA ARG A 485 28.46 9.81 -3.58
C ARG A 485 29.32 8.63 -4.01
N TYR A 486 28.77 7.43 -4.03
CA TYR A 486 29.46 6.17 -4.30
C TYR A 486 28.78 5.48 -5.49
N LEU A 487 29.35 5.65 -6.68
CA LEU A 487 28.75 5.19 -7.93
C LEU A 487 28.88 3.66 -8.08
N ASP A 488 30.07 3.16 -7.74
CA ASP A 488 30.43 1.75 -7.83
C ASP A 488 30.07 0.99 -6.55
N ALA A 489 29.72 -0.29 -6.70
CA ALA A 489 29.26 -1.11 -5.58
C ALA A 489 30.32 -1.29 -4.49
N ASP A 490 31.59 -1.50 -4.89
CA ASP A 490 32.69 -1.70 -3.96
C ASP A 490 33.02 -0.44 -3.15
N ASP A 491 32.78 0.73 -3.75
CA ASP A 491 32.90 2.02 -3.06
C ASP A 491 31.71 2.30 -2.15
N PHE A 492 30.53 1.80 -2.50
CA PHE A 492 29.32 1.94 -1.71
C PHE A 492 29.40 1.22 -0.37
N ASP A 493 30.17 0.12 -0.27
CA ASP A 493 30.49 -0.56 1.00
C ASP A 493 31.18 0.35 2.02
N LYS A 494 31.85 1.42 1.57
CA LYS A 494 32.49 2.41 2.45
C LYS A 494 31.48 3.38 3.08
N ALA A 495 30.24 3.40 2.61
CA ALA A 495 29.20 4.26 3.17
C ALA A 495 28.87 3.82 4.60
N LYS A 496 28.67 4.80 5.49
CA LYS A 496 28.13 4.50 6.83
C LYS A 496 26.66 4.14 6.72
N GLY A 497 26.27 3.00 7.27
CA GLY A 497 24.91 2.50 7.31
C GLY A 497 23.87 3.49 7.83
N PHE A 498 22.63 3.27 7.43
CA PHE A 498 21.50 4.10 7.79
C PHE A 498 21.24 4.11 9.30
N THR A 499 20.82 5.26 9.81
CA THR A 499 20.32 5.39 11.18
C THR A 499 19.07 6.26 11.14
N PHE A 500 17.97 5.70 11.61
CA PHE A 500 16.70 6.40 11.67
C PHE A 500 16.74 7.51 12.73
N ARG A 501 16.28 8.70 12.37
CA ARG A 501 16.04 9.79 13.31
C ARG A 501 14.55 9.96 13.53
N ASN A 502 14.05 9.58 14.70
CA ASN A 502 12.67 9.92 15.06
C ASN A 502 12.53 11.45 15.13
N LEU A 503 11.53 12.02 14.45
CA LEU A 503 11.17 13.44 14.51
C LEU A 503 9.94 13.69 15.38
N GLY A 504 9.33 12.64 15.93
CA GLY A 504 8.08 12.69 16.67
C GLY A 504 6.89 12.17 15.87
N VAL A 505 5.72 12.22 16.50
CA VAL A 505 4.43 11.81 15.92
C VAL A 505 3.42 12.93 16.15
N LEU A 506 2.53 13.16 15.19
CA LEU A 506 1.51 14.20 15.24
C LEU A 506 0.20 13.68 14.64
N THR A 507 -0.91 14.08 15.24
CA THR A 507 -2.26 13.62 14.87
C THR A 507 -3.27 14.74 15.10
N TYR A 508 -4.08 15.06 14.09
CA TYR A 508 -5.23 15.96 14.20
C TYR A 508 -6.37 15.33 15.01
N VAL A 509 -7.02 16.12 15.88
CA VAL A 509 -8.09 15.63 16.77
C VAL A 509 -9.39 16.45 16.67
N GLY A 510 -9.57 17.20 15.58
CA GLY A 510 -10.81 17.92 15.30
C GLY A 510 -10.90 19.28 15.99
N GLY A 511 -11.76 20.16 15.50
CA GLY A 511 -12.00 21.48 16.10
C GLY A 511 -10.74 22.34 16.23
N ALA A 512 -9.86 22.32 15.22
CA ALA A 512 -8.59 23.05 15.19
C ALA A 512 -7.65 22.71 16.37
N LYS A 513 -7.61 21.42 16.76
CA LYS A 513 -6.73 20.88 17.79
C LYS A 513 -5.96 19.68 17.26
N ALA A 514 -4.75 19.49 17.76
CA ALA A 514 -3.93 18.31 17.48
C ALA A 514 -3.24 17.81 18.75
N VAL A 515 -2.59 16.66 18.63
CA VAL A 515 -1.60 16.15 19.60
C VAL A 515 -0.28 15.94 18.88
N LEU A 516 0.82 16.25 19.56
CA LEU A 516 2.16 16.09 19.05
C LEU A 516 3.06 15.56 20.16
N GLN A 517 3.81 14.51 19.83
CA GLN A 517 4.86 13.96 20.66
C GLN A 517 6.20 14.15 19.97
N GLY A 518 7.14 14.81 20.64
CA GLY A 518 8.48 15.04 20.11
C GLY A 518 9.40 13.80 20.24
N PRO A 519 10.62 13.85 19.71
CA PRO A 519 11.52 12.70 19.67
C PRO A 519 12.21 12.36 21.00
N ASN A 520 12.19 13.27 21.98
CA ASN A 520 12.86 13.12 23.28
C ASN A 520 11.88 13.21 24.47
N THR A 521 10.57 13.05 24.23
CA THR A 521 9.53 13.23 25.26
C THR A 521 9.44 12.08 26.26
N ASP A 522 10.17 10.99 26.02
CA ASP A 522 10.20 9.81 26.90
C ASP A 522 11.28 9.94 28.02
N ARG A 523 12.02 11.06 28.06
CA ARG A 523 12.98 11.37 29.14
C ARG A 523 12.27 11.98 30.34
N GLU A 524 12.53 11.45 31.53
CA GLU A 524 12.03 12.01 32.79
C GLU A 524 12.34 13.52 32.90
N GLY A 525 11.34 14.31 33.26
CA GLY A 525 11.46 15.77 33.45
C GLY A 525 11.24 16.64 32.20
N MET A 526 11.07 16.07 31.00
CA MET A 526 10.78 16.82 29.78
C MET A 526 9.27 16.94 29.51
N ALA A 527 8.86 17.99 28.80
CA ALA A 527 7.47 18.17 28.38
C ALA A 527 7.00 16.97 27.54
N LYS A 528 5.93 16.29 27.98
CA LYS A 528 5.38 15.05 27.37
C LYS A 528 4.84 15.21 25.93
N GLY A 529 4.89 16.41 25.38
CA GLY A 529 4.37 16.76 24.06
C GLY A 529 3.53 18.04 24.07
N LEU A 530 3.01 18.40 22.90
CA LEU A 530 2.10 19.55 22.71
C LEU A 530 0.69 19.04 22.43
N LYS A 531 -0.32 19.78 22.88
CA LYS A 531 -1.73 19.47 22.62
C LYS A 531 -2.57 20.72 22.37
N GLY A 532 -3.71 20.54 21.73
CA GLY A 532 -4.68 21.60 21.47
C GLY A 532 -4.30 22.50 20.29
N TRP A 533 -4.64 23.78 20.38
CA TRP A 533 -4.52 24.73 19.27
C TRP A 533 -3.07 25.00 18.87
N ILE A 534 -2.14 25.09 19.82
CA ILE A 534 -0.71 25.26 19.53
C ILE A 534 -0.18 24.06 18.75
N ALA A 535 -0.51 22.84 19.19
CA ALA A 535 -0.14 21.62 18.46
C ALA A 535 -0.76 21.59 17.06
N PHE A 536 -1.97 22.11 16.88
CA PHE A 536 -2.61 22.23 15.56
C PHE A 536 -1.87 23.19 14.62
N LEU A 537 -1.38 24.33 15.13
CA LEU A 537 -0.53 25.21 14.32
C LEU A 537 0.77 24.52 13.91
N VAL A 538 1.39 23.76 14.82
CA VAL A 538 2.59 22.97 14.50
C VAL A 538 2.26 21.88 13.48
N TRP A 539 1.13 21.18 13.62
CA TRP A 539 0.65 20.17 12.66
C TRP A 539 0.49 20.78 11.26
N ARG A 540 -0.16 21.95 11.13
CA ARG A 540 -0.29 22.65 9.84
C ARG A 540 1.05 23.08 9.28
N GLY A 541 1.93 23.65 10.11
CA GLY A 541 3.27 24.08 9.70
C GLY A 541 4.15 22.91 9.25
N ALA A 542 4.15 21.81 10.00
CA ALA A 542 4.89 20.59 9.68
C ALA A 542 4.45 20.02 8.34
N TYR A 543 3.16 19.79 8.12
CA TYR A 543 2.71 19.25 6.83
C TYR A 543 2.89 20.23 5.67
N LEU A 544 2.71 21.54 5.90
CA LEU A 544 3.02 22.54 4.88
C LEU A 544 4.50 22.50 4.46
N THR A 545 5.42 22.42 5.42
CA THR A 545 6.86 22.35 5.12
C THR A 545 7.25 21.06 4.42
N MET A 546 6.60 19.94 4.79
CA MET A 546 6.80 18.62 4.19
C MET A 546 6.19 18.47 2.80
N THR A 547 5.21 19.30 2.41
CA THR A 547 4.70 19.27 1.03
C THR A 547 5.84 19.45 0.03
N LEU A 548 5.90 18.58 -0.98
CA LEU A 548 7.09 18.43 -1.82
C LEU A 548 7.19 19.48 -2.95
N SER A 549 6.13 20.26 -3.21
CA SER A 549 6.14 21.31 -4.24
C SER A 549 5.82 22.70 -3.71
N TRP A 550 6.49 23.70 -4.30
CA TRP A 550 6.18 25.12 -4.09
C TRP A 550 4.74 25.48 -4.49
N ARG A 551 4.18 24.79 -5.49
CA ARG A 551 2.78 24.95 -5.88
C ARG A 551 1.86 24.61 -4.71
N ASN A 552 2.00 23.44 -4.11
CA ASN A 552 1.13 23.04 -3.00
C ASN A 552 1.46 23.83 -1.72
N LYS A 553 2.71 24.26 -1.51
CA LYS A 553 3.06 25.22 -0.43
C LYS A 553 2.32 26.55 -0.54
N PHE A 554 1.94 26.97 -1.74
CA PHE A 554 1.14 28.17 -1.96
C PHE A 554 -0.37 27.89 -1.92
N LEU A 555 -0.82 26.83 -2.59
CA LEU A 555 -2.25 26.53 -2.72
C LEU A 555 -2.89 25.99 -1.45
N VAL A 556 -2.17 25.21 -0.63
CA VAL A 556 -2.71 24.62 0.60
C VAL A 556 -3.13 25.70 1.62
N PRO A 557 -2.29 26.71 1.95
CA PRO A 557 -2.70 27.80 2.84
C PRO A 557 -3.88 28.61 2.30
N ILE A 558 -3.90 28.88 0.99
CA ILE A 558 -5.01 29.59 0.35
C ILE A 558 -6.29 28.79 0.53
N GLN A 559 -6.27 27.48 0.26
CA GLN A 559 -7.45 26.66 0.41
C GLN A 559 -7.91 26.57 1.87
N TRP A 560 -6.98 26.42 2.81
CA TRP A 560 -7.32 26.46 4.24
C TRP A 560 -7.98 27.78 4.64
N LEU A 561 -7.55 28.91 4.07
CA LEU A 561 -8.17 30.22 4.26
C LEU A 561 -9.55 30.29 3.59
N THR A 562 -9.69 29.81 2.36
CA THR A 562 -10.96 29.72 1.65
C THR A 562 -11.98 28.92 2.45
N VAL A 563 -11.61 27.72 2.94
CA VAL A 563 -12.48 26.88 3.78
C VAL A 563 -12.82 27.56 5.11
N ARG A 564 -11.87 28.29 5.70
CA ARG A 564 -12.11 29.06 6.93
C ARG A 564 -13.16 30.16 6.72
N LEU A 565 -13.16 30.81 5.56
CA LEU A 565 -14.02 31.95 5.24
C LEU A 565 -15.39 31.53 4.68
N PHE A 566 -15.42 30.53 3.81
CA PHE A 566 -16.60 30.16 3.02
C PHE A 566 -17.18 28.79 3.37
N GLY A 567 -16.51 28.02 4.23
CA GLY A 567 -16.84 26.62 4.48
C GLY A 567 -16.26 25.69 3.40
N ARG A 568 -16.48 24.39 3.59
CA ARG A 568 -16.06 23.38 2.60
C ARG A 568 -17.03 23.39 1.42
N ASP A 569 -16.52 23.09 0.22
CA ASP A 569 -17.40 22.78 -0.91
C ASP A 569 -18.23 21.54 -0.54
N ILE A 570 -19.49 21.49 -0.97
CA ILE A 570 -20.45 20.40 -0.73
C ILE A 570 -21.02 19.84 -2.04
N SER A 571 -20.47 20.30 -3.17
CA SER A 571 -20.89 19.85 -4.50
C SER A 571 -20.58 18.36 -4.68
N ARG A 572 -21.53 17.62 -5.27
CA ARG A 572 -21.42 16.19 -5.57
C ARG A 572 -21.10 16.00 -7.06
N PHE A 573 -19.92 15.47 -7.38
CA PHE A 573 -19.47 15.19 -8.75
C PHE A 573 -18.76 13.84 -8.87
#